data_AF-A0A3E0NAZ3-F1
#
_entry.id   AF-A0A3E0NAZ3-F1
#
_cell.length_a   1.000
_cell.length_b   1.000
_cell.length_c   1.000
_cell.angle_alpha   90.00
_cell.angle_beta   90.00
_cell.angle_gamma   90.00
#
_symmetry.space_group_name_H-M   'P 1'
#
loop_
_entity.id
_entity.type
_entity.pdbx_description
1 polymer ?
#
loop_
_entity_poly.entity_id
_entity_poly.type
_entity_poly.pdbx_seq_one_letter_code
_entity_poly.pdbx_strand_id
1 'polypeptide(L)'
;MPELVELIEATFPDVLVTVAMVFVLVGPLAWAIGDAQRRGESGGSVAIWFLFTGPLVAVFWLMLRPPQTALARRPAETDNAEEALSVAASLDQDGEWDAAARWYREVARRWPERSAYVSACLAEIREKRSLAREA
;
A
#
# COMPACT_ATOMS: atom_id res chain seq x y z
N MET A 1 -13.35 -48.81 3.60
CA MET A 1 -13.58 -47.57 2.83
C MET A 1 -14.62 -46.63 3.46
N PRO A 2 -15.78 -47.05 4.02
CA PRO A 2 -16.75 -46.10 4.57
C PRO A 2 -16.23 -45.33 5.80
N GLU A 3 -15.47 -45.98 6.69
CA GLU A 3 -14.90 -45.32 7.88
C GLU A 3 -13.92 -44.18 7.55
N LEU A 4 -13.23 -44.26 6.41
CA LEU A 4 -12.32 -43.21 5.95
C LEU A 4 -13.08 -41.96 5.47
N VAL A 5 -14.28 -42.15 4.91
CA VAL A 5 -15.13 -41.04 4.44
C VAL A 5 -15.77 -40.32 5.62
N GLU A 6 -16.28 -41.06 6.61
CA GLU A 6 -16.84 -40.46 7.85
C GLU A 6 -15.79 -39.66 8.62
N LEU A 7 -14.55 -40.16 8.71
CA LEU A 7 -13.46 -39.44 9.37
C LEU A 7 -13.11 -38.13 8.63
N ILE A 8 -13.09 -38.15 7.30
CA ILE A 8 -12.82 -36.95 6.50
C ILE A 8 -13.94 -35.93 6.66
N GLU A 9 -15.22 -36.34 6.57
CA GLU A 9 -16.36 -35.43 6.72
C GLU A 9 -16.43 -34.80 8.12
N ALA A 10 -16.09 -35.55 9.16
CA ALA A 10 -16.07 -35.05 10.53
C ALA A 10 -14.95 -34.02 10.77
N THR A 11 -13.77 -34.20 10.15
CA THR A 11 -12.59 -33.35 10.41
C THR A 11 -12.51 -32.16 9.46
N PHE A 12 -13.15 -32.24 8.29
CA PHE A 12 -13.14 -31.19 7.27
C PHE A 12 -13.60 -29.80 7.77
N PRO A 13 -14.72 -29.65 8.51
CA PRO A 13 -15.14 -28.32 8.98
C PRO A 13 -14.14 -27.69 9.96
N ASP A 14 -13.52 -28.48 10.84
CA ASP A 14 -12.52 -27.98 11.79
C ASP A 14 -11.25 -27.51 11.08
N VAL A 15 -10.79 -28.28 10.08
CA VAL A 15 -9.65 -27.89 9.24
C VAL A 15 -9.97 -26.62 8.46
N LEU A 16 -11.17 -26.51 7.89
CA LEU A 16 -11.60 -25.34 7.13
C LEU A 16 -11.66 -24.08 8.02
N VAL A 17 -12.24 -24.20 9.22
CA VAL A 17 -12.30 -23.10 10.19
C VAL A 17 -10.91 -22.68 10.62
N THR A 18 -10.03 -23.64 10.90
CA THR A 18 -8.64 -23.36 11.29
C THR A 18 -7.91 -22.60 10.17
N VAL A 19 -8.01 -23.07 8.94
CA VAL A 19 -7.41 -22.41 7.77
C VAL A 19 -7.98 -21.00 7.60
N ALA A 20 -9.30 -20.83 7.66
CA ALA A 20 -9.95 -19.54 7.55
C ALA A 20 -9.47 -18.56 8.64
N MET A 21 -9.33 -19.04 9.88
CA MET A 21 -8.87 -18.22 11.00
C MET A 21 -7.41 -17.77 10.82
N VAL A 22 -6.55 -18.65 10.29
CA VAL A 22 -5.16 -18.29 9.94
C VAL A 22 -5.14 -17.22 8.85
N PHE A 23 -5.97 -17.34 7.80
CA PHE A 23 -6.05 -16.30 6.77
C PHE A 23 -6.53 -14.97 7.32
N VAL A 24 -7.54 -14.97 8.20
CA VAL A 24 -8.05 -13.76 8.86
C VAL A 24 -7.02 -13.12 9.79
N LEU A 25 -6.13 -13.89 10.42
CA LEU A 25 -5.06 -13.34 11.25
C LEU A 25 -3.86 -12.85 10.42
N VAL A 26 -3.37 -13.68 9.50
CA VAL A 26 -2.10 -13.44 8.80
C VAL A 26 -2.27 -12.46 7.65
N GLY A 27 -3.43 -12.46 6.98
CA GLY A 27 -3.72 -11.57 5.85
C GLY A 27 -3.58 -10.08 6.19
N PRO A 28 -4.29 -9.57 7.21
CA PRO A 28 -4.18 -8.18 7.62
C PRO A 28 -2.77 -7.79 8.10
N LEU A 29 -2.07 -8.71 8.75
CA LEU A 29 -0.68 -8.50 9.18
C LEU A 29 0.26 -8.34 7.98
N ALA A 30 0.20 -9.26 7.02
CA ALA A 30 1.02 -9.20 5.82
C ALA A 30 0.76 -7.91 5.01
N TRP A 31 -0.52 -7.51 4.91
CA TRP A 31 -0.89 -6.25 4.28
C TRP A 31 -0.32 -5.04 5.03
N ALA A 32 -0.48 -4.97 6.35
CA ALA A 32 -0.02 -3.83 7.16
C ALA A 32 1.52 -3.71 7.16
N ILE A 33 2.25 -4.82 7.19
CA ILE A 33 3.71 -4.83 7.05
C ILE A 33 4.14 -4.29 5.67
N GLY A 34 3.48 -4.75 4.60
CA GLY A 34 3.77 -4.29 3.25
C GLY A 34 3.47 -2.79 3.07
N ASP A 35 2.37 -2.31 3.64
CA ASP A 35 2.02 -0.88 3.64
C ASP A 35 3.05 -0.04 4.42
N ALA A 36 3.49 -0.49 5.60
CA ALA A 36 4.52 0.18 6.38
C ALA A 36 5.87 0.25 5.64
N GLN A 37 6.28 -0.85 4.99
CA GLN A 37 7.51 -0.88 4.19
C GLN A 37 7.44 0.08 2.99
N ARG A 38 6.31 0.15 2.28
CA ARG A 38 6.11 1.13 1.19
C ARG A 38 6.21 2.57 1.67
N ARG A 39 5.88 2.82 2.94
CA ARG A 39 5.98 4.15 3.58
C ARG A 39 7.37 4.46 4.14
N GLY A 40 8.35 3.56 3.98
CA GLY A 40 9.70 3.74 4.52
C GLY A 40 9.82 3.46 6.02
N GLU A 41 8.79 2.87 6.64
CA GLU A 41 8.83 2.45 8.03
C GLU A 41 9.29 0.98 8.17
N SER A 42 9.88 0.67 9.32
CA SER A 42 10.29 -0.71 9.60
C SER A 42 9.06 -1.59 9.81
N GLY A 43 8.83 -2.55 8.90
CA GLY A 43 7.74 -3.52 9.02
C GLY A 43 7.78 -4.34 10.32
N GLY A 44 8.95 -4.43 10.98
CA GLY A 44 9.11 -5.07 12.29
C GLY A 44 8.32 -4.40 13.41
N SER A 45 8.14 -3.07 13.36
CA SER A 45 7.36 -2.34 14.36
C SER A 45 5.88 -2.76 14.33
N VAL A 46 5.29 -2.88 13.14
CA VAL A 46 3.91 -3.36 12.93
C VAL A 46 3.75 -4.80 13.44
N ALA A 47 4.73 -5.67 13.19
CA ALA A 47 4.71 -7.05 13.67
C ALA A 47 4.74 -7.14 15.21
N ILE A 48 5.53 -6.30 15.87
CA ILE A 48 5.59 -6.24 17.34
C ILE A 48 4.24 -5.80 17.90
N TRP A 49 3.64 -4.73 17.35
CA TRP A 49 2.33 -4.26 17.80
C TRP A 49 1.23 -5.31 17.57
N PHE A 50 1.27 -6.01 16.44
CA PHE A 50 0.32 -7.07 16.13
C PHE A 50 0.36 -8.21 17.17
N LEU A 51 1.52 -8.53 17.74
CA LEU A 51 1.64 -9.54 18.79
C LEU A 51 0.83 -9.17 20.06
N PHE A 52 0.80 -7.90 20.43
CA PHE A 52 0.13 -7.43 21.66
C PHE A 52 -1.37 -7.18 21.47
N THR A 53 -1.77 -6.69 20.30
CA THR A 53 -3.13 -6.19 20.04
C THR A 53 -3.90 -7.01 19.01
N GLY A 54 -3.25 -8.01 18.41
CA GLY A 54 -3.83 -8.88 17.40
C GLY A 54 -4.29 -8.10 16.16
N PRO A 55 -5.37 -8.55 15.50
CA PRO A 55 -5.84 -7.95 14.25
C PRO A 55 -6.33 -6.49 14.39
N LEU A 56 -6.59 -6.02 15.62
CA LEU A 56 -6.94 -4.62 15.87
C LEU A 56 -5.82 -3.65 15.47
N VAL A 57 -4.57 -4.12 15.39
CA VAL A 57 -3.47 -3.29 14.88
C VAL A 57 -3.64 -2.90 13.43
N ALA A 58 -4.24 -3.74 12.57
CA ALA A 58 -4.49 -3.34 11.20
C ALA A 58 -5.48 -2.16 11.13
N VAL A 59 -6.50 -2.17 12.01
CA VAL A 59 -7.47 -1.07 12.13
C VAL A 59 -6.82 0.18 12.71
N PHE A 60 -6.01 0.02 13.76
CA PHE A 60 -5.28 1.12 14.38
C PHE A 60 -4.24 1.73 13.43
N TRP A 61 -3.56 0.89 12.65
CA TRP A 61 -2.63 1.30 11.59
C TRP A 61 -3.34 2.06 10.48
N LEU A 62 -4.54 1.63 10.07
CA LEU A 62 -5.37 2.39 9.13
C LEU A 62 -5.77 3.77 9.69
N MET A 63 -6.07 3.86 10.98
CA MET A 63 -6.45 5.13 11.62
C MET A 63 -5.26 6.09 11.81
N LEU A 64 -4.10 5.57 12.19
CA LEU A 64 -2.88 6.36 12.41
C LEU A 64 -1.99 6.45 11.19
N ARG A 65 -2.45 5.90 10.05
CA ARG A 65 -1.72 5.76 8.79
C ARG A 65 -0.87 6.99 8.55
N PRO A 66 0.46 6.90 8.73
CA PRO A 66 1.31 8.07 8.64
C PRO A 66 1.23 8.61 7.21
N PRO A 67 0.91 9.91 7.03
CA PRO A 67 0.91 10.53 5.71
C PRO A 67 2.35 10.52 5.17
N GLN A 68 2.55 10.22 3.88
CA GLN A 68 3.87 10.05 3.25
C GLN A 68 4.65 11.37 3.05
N THR A 69 4.45 12.33 3.94
CA THR A 69 5.19 13.58 4.04
C THR A 69 6.71 13.38 4.14
N ALA A 70 7.19 12.20 4.54
CA ALA A 70 8.61 11.84 4.56
C ALA A 70 9.20 11.62 3.15
N LEU A 71 8.47 10.99 2.22
CA LEU A 71 8.88 10.82 0.80
C LEU A 71 8.63 12.08 -0.03
N ALA A 72 7.76 12.97 0.43
CA ALA A 72 7.56 14.28 -0.19
C ALA A 72 8.78 15.22 -0.08
N ARG A 73 9.84 14.83 0.64
CA ARG A 73 10.81 15.79 1.18
C ARG A 73 11.91 16.26 0.23
N ARG A 74 12.16 15.66 -0.95
CA ARG A 74 12.93 16.34 -2.03
C ARG A 74 12.91 15.58 -3.37
N PRO A 75 12.12 16.07 -4.35
CA PRO A 75 12.30 15.71 -5.76
C PRO A 75 13.71 16.01 -6.30
N ALA A 76 14.44 16.91 -5.63
CA ALA A 76 15.77 17.36 -6.02
C ALA A 76 16.91 16.40 -5.64
N GLU A 77 16.69 15.47 -4.71
CA GLU A 77 17.77 14.56 -4.23
C GLU A 77 17.94 13.31 -5.10
N THR A 78 16.97 13.01 -5.95
CA THR A 78 17.06 11.87 -6.87
C THR A 78 17.74 12.29 -8.18
N ASP A 79 18.84 11.63 -8.53
CA ASP A 79 19.57 11.86 -9.78
C ASP A 79 19.10 10.96 -10.94
N ASN A 80 18.14 10.07 -10.68
CA ASN A 80 17.61 9.11 -11.64
C ASN A 80 16.13 9.38 -11.97
N ALA A 81 15.80 9.54 -13.26
CA ALA A 81 14.43 9.75 -13.73
C ALA A 81 13.48 8.61 -13.32
N GLU A 82 13.92 7.36 -13.43
CA GLU A 82 13.14 6.17 -13.09
C GLU A 82 12.77 6.12 -11.61
N GLU A 83 13.70 6.49 -10.73
CA GLU A 83 13.45 6.54 -9.28
C GLU A 83 12.50 7.69 -8.93
N ALA A 84 12.65 8.85 -9.57
CA ALA A 84 11.73 9.96 -9.37
C ALA A 84 10.31 9.64 -9.88
N LEU A 85 10.19 8.88 -10.98
CA LEU A 85 8.92 8.38 -11.48
C LEU A 85 8.32 7.30 -10.58
N SER A 86 9.13 6.40 -10.02
CA SER A 86 8.62 5.36 -9.12
C SER A 86 8.05 5.95 -7.83
N VAL A 87 8.70 6.98 -7.29
CA VAL A 87 8.19 7.75 -6.14
C VAL A 87 6.89 8.47 -6.51
N ALA A 88 6.84 9.13 -7.66
CA ALA A 88 5.63 9.80 -8.14
C ALA A 88 4.44 8.82 -8.27
N ALA A 89 4.68 7.64 -8.85
CA ALA A 89 3.68 6.60 -9.03
C ALA A 89 3.20 6.01 -7.70
N SER A 90 4.11 5.79 -6.73
CA SER A 90 3.73 5.34 -5.39
C SER A 90 2.80 6.35 -4.72
N LEU A 91 3.14 7.64 -4.77
CA LEU A 91 2.32 8.70 -4.19
C LEU A 91 0.94 8.80 -4.85
N ASP A 92 0.83 8.58 -6.17
CA ASP A 92 -0.47 8.55 -6.85
C ASP A 92 -1.33 7.35 -6.37
N GLN A 93 -0.72 6.16 -6.25
CA GLN A 93 -1.41 4.97 -5.73
C GLN A 93 -1.86 5.14 -4.28
N ASP A 94 -1.10 5.87 -3.47
CA ASP A 94 -1.43 6.14 -2.08
C ASP A 94 -2.54 7.19 -1.88
N GLY A 95 -2.95 7.88 -2.96
CA GLY A 95 -3.92 8.98 -2.93
C GLY A 95 -3.30 10.35 -2.60
N GLU A 96 -1.98 10.42 -2.48
CA GLU A 96 -1.20 11.63 -2.19
C GLU A 96 -1.00 12.47 -3.45
N TRP A 97 -2.10 12.78 -4.13
CA TRP A 97 -2.12 13.36 -5.47
C TRP A 97 -1.39 14.70 -5.57
N ASP A 98 -1.32 15.49 -4.51
CA ASP A 98 -0.55 16.76 -4.48
C ASP A 98 0.94 16.53 -4.45
N ALA A 99 1.39 15.53 -3.71
CA ALA A 99 2.80 15.14 -3.68
C ALA A 99 3.20 14.50 -5.02
N ALA A 100 2.39 13.57 -5.54
CA ALA A 100 2.61 12.94 -6.84
C ALA A 100 2.76 13.97 -7.96
N ALA A 101 1.83 14.95 -8.03
CA ALA A 101 1.89 16.00 -9.05
C ALA A 101 3.15 16.87 -8.96
N ARG A 102 3.68 17.13 -7.75
CA ARG A 102 4.95 17.86 -7.59
C ARG A 102 6.13 17.05 -8.15
N TRP A 103 6.20 15.75 -7.84
CA TRP A 103 7.23 14.86 -8.37
C TRP A 103 7.17 14.73 -9.89
N TYR A 104 5.97 14.52 -10.44
CA TYR A 104 5.77 14.48 -11.89
C TYR A 104 6.24 15.76 -12.58
N ARG A 105 5.88 16.94 -12.06
CA ARG A 105 6.38 18.22 -12.63
C ARG A 105 7.89 18.35 -12.56
N GLU A 106 8.51 17.89 -11.47
CA GLU A 106 9.97 17.89 -11.36
C GLU A 106 10.62 16.96 -12.39
N VAL A 107 10.04 15.77 -12.61
CA VAL A 107 10.53 14.84 -13.62
C VAL A 107 10.47 15.47 -15.01
N ALA A 108 9.35 16.09 -15.38
CA ALA A 108 9.24 16.78 -16.67
C ALA A 108 10.22 17.97 -16.79
N ARG A 109 10.59 18.60 -15.67
CA ARG A 109 11.56 19.70 -15.64
C ARG A 109 13.01 19.22 -15.83
N ARG A 110 13.41 18.14 -15.16
CA ARG A 110 14.78 17.60 -15.20
C ARG A 110 15.03 16.67 -16.40
N TRP A 111 14.02 15.94 -16.83
CA TRP A 111 14.06 14.96 -17.94
C TRP A 111 12.94 15.25 -18.94
N PRO A 112 13.11 16.26 -19.82
CA PRO A 112 12.09 16.69 -20.77
C PRO A 112 11.61 15.57 -21.71
N GLU A 113 12.45 14.58 -21.99
CA GLU A 113 12.13 13.38 -22.77
C GLU A 113 10.99 12.54 -22.15
N ARG A 114 10.74 12.68 -20.84
CA ARG A 114 9.63 12.01 -20.13
C ARG A 114 8.36 12.87 -20.07
N SER A 115 8.39 14.10 -20.59
CA SER A 115 7.28 15.06 -20.46
C SER A 115 5.94 14.55 -20.98
N ALA A 116 5.93 13.81 -22.11
CA ALA A 116 4.73 13.23 -22.67
C ALA A 116 4.06 12.25 -21.69
N TYR A 117 4.84 11.32 -21.14
CA TYR A 117 4.36 10.37 -20.14
C TYR A 117 3.86 11.08 -18.88
N VAL A 118 4.68 12.01 -18.35
CA VAL A 118 4.33 12.81 -17.17
C VAL A 118 3.02 13.58 -17.36
N SER A 119 2.80 14.14 -18.56
CA SER A 119 1.59 14.92 -18.84
C SER A 119 0.32 14.08 -18.80
N ALA A 120 0.40 12.81 -19.24
CA ALA A 120 -0.70 11.86 -19.14
C ALA A 120 -1.01 11.53 -17.67
N CYS A 121 0.01 11.23 -16.85
CA CYS A 121 -0.18 10.97 -15.42
C CYS A 121 -0.77 12.19 -14.68
N LEU A 122 -0.33 13.41 -15.03
CA LEU A 122 -0.89 14.64 -14.45
C LEU A 122 -2.34 14.89 -14.86
N ALA A 123 -2.76 14.44 -16.04
CA ALA A 123 -4.16 14.52 -16.47
C ALA A 123 -5.02 13.53 -15.68
N GLU A 124 -4.56 12.28 -15.53
CA GLU A 124 -5.22 11.25 -14.75
C GLU A 124 -5.41 11.69 -13.28
N ILE A 125 -4.38 12.28 -12.66
CA ILE A 125 -4.48 12.82 -11.29
C ILE A 125 -5.56 13.92 -11.19
N ARG A 126 -5.71 14.77 -12.21
CA ARG A 126 -6.76 15.82 -12.19
C ARG A 126 -8.15 15.21 -12.24
N GLU A 127 -8.33 14.17 -13.04
CA GLU A 127 -9.59 13.43 -13.14
C GLU A 127 -9.94 12.72 -11.82
N LYS A 128 -8.98 12.01 -11.21
CA LYS A 128 -9.16 11.39 -9.89
C LYS A 128 -9.61 12.42 -8.84
N ARG A 129 -9.03 13.64 -8.88
CA ARG A 129 -9.39 14.73 -7.97
C ARG A 129 -10.77 15.33 -8.21
N SER A 130 -11.22 15.44 -9.45
CA SER A 130 -12.57 15.97 -9.71
C SER A 130 -13.61 15.00 -9.17
N LEU A 131 -13.44 13.70 -9.43
CA LEU A 131 -14.33 12.66 -8.92
C LEU A 131 -14.39 12.65 -7.38
N ALA A 132 -13.24 12.79 -6.70
CA ALA A 132 -13.20 12.80 -5.24
C ALA A 132 -13.78 14.06 -4.58
N ARG A 133 -13.95 15.16 -5.32
CA ARG A 133 -14.64 16.37 -4.81
C ARG A 133 -16.15 16.32 -4.98
N GLU A 134 -16.62 15.47 -5.90
CA GLU A 134 -18.02 15.30 -6.22
C GLU A 134 -18.68 14.16 -5.43
N ALA A 135 -17.88 13.34 -4.73
CA ALA A 135 -18.30 12.27 -3.83
C ALA A 135 -18.46 12.78 -2.38
#